data_AF-A0A9D9K5H9-F1
#
_entry.id   AF-A0A9D9K5H9-F1
#
_cell.length_a   1.000
_cell.length_b   1.000
_cell.length_c   1.000
_cell.angle_alpha   90.00
_cell.angle_beta   90.00
_cell.angle_gamma   90.00
#
_symmetry.space_group_name_H-M   'P 1'
#
loop_
_entity.id
_entity.type
_entity.pdbx_description
1 polymer ?
#
loop_
_entity_poly.entity_id
_entity_poly.type
_entity_poly.pdbx_seq_one_letter_code
_entity_poly.pdbx_strand_id
1 'polypeptide(L)'
;MRQNQERIREIQQIAGLKPTHFADLIRVAQLIYDPCGGISSRIVQVDWLDFGISENIVENLRLLGKKYQYELPHIDPDLVWDELKPETRSWFIAHKSILWKIEESFPALDED
;
A
#
# COMPACT_ATOMS: atom_id res chain seq x y z
N MET A 1 13.35 21.67 2.32
CA MET A 1 12.15 20.90 2.74
C MET A 1 10.92 21.30 1.94
N ARG A 2 10.44 22.56 1.96
CA ARG A 2 9.25 23.00 1.18
C ARG A 2 9.32 22.71 -0.33
N GLN A 3 10.41 23.08 -1.01
CA GLN A 3 10.58 22.81 -2.45
C GLN A 3 10.52 21.32 -2.82
N ASN A 4 10.92 20.42 -1.92
CA ASN A 4 10.87 18.97 -2.20
C ASN A 4 9.43 18.45 -2.09
N GLN A 5 8.69 18.93 -1.08
CA GLN A 5 7.27 18.59 -0.89
C GLN A 5 6.41 19.12 -2.04
N GLU A 6 6.69 20.33 -2.53
CA GLU A 6 5.99 20.89 -3.69
C GLU A 6 6.20 20.04 -4.94
N ARG A 7 7.44 19.57 -5.18
CA ARG A 7 7.76 18.66 -6.30
C ARG A 7 7.12 17.29 -6.16
N ILE A 8 7.07 16.73 -4.94
CA ILE A 8 6.39 15.47 -4.67
C ILE A 8 4.90 15.58 -5.01
N ARG A 9 4.25 16.65 -4.55
CA ARG A 9 2.84 16.92 -4.85
C ARG A 9 2.60 17.09 -6.34
N GLU A 10 3.49 17.78 -7.05
CA GLU A 10 3.40 17.92 -8.50
C GLU A 10 3.50 16.55 -9.21
N ILE A 11 4.44 15.70 -8.81
CA ILE A 11 4.56 14.32 -9.34
C ILE A 11 3.28 13.53 -9.06
N GLN A 12 2.75 13.58 -7.84
CA GLN A 12 1.52 12.89 -7.49
C GLN A 12 0.33 13.38 -8.33
N GLN A 13 0.21 14.69 -8.56
CA GLN A 13 -0.83 15.28 -9.40
C GLN A 13 -0.70 14.85 -10.87
N ILE A 14 0.50 14.92 -11.44
CA ILE A 14 0.78 14.47 -12.82
C ILE A 14 0.48 12.98 -12.97
N ALA A 15 0.82 12.18 -11.95
CA ALA A 15 0.53 10.75 -11.91
C ALA A 15 -0.96 10.43 -11.65
N GLY A 16 -1.81 11.43 -11.40
CA GLY A 16 -3.22 11.26 -11.10
C GLY A 16 -3.48 10.52 -9.78
N LEU A 17 -2.56 10.62 -8.82
CA LEU A 17 -2.71 10.05 -7.49
C LEU A 17 -3.67 10.89 -6.65
N LYS A 18 -4.54 10.21 -5.91
CA LYS A 18 -5.59 10.79 -5.07
C LYS A 18 -5.44 10.20 -3.68
N PRO A 19 -5.89 10.89 -2.62
CA PRO A 19 -5.84 10.35 -1.26
C PRO A 19 -6.43 8.94 -1.13
N THR A 20 -7.50 8.64 -1.87
CA THR A 20 -8.10 7.30 -1.90
C THR A 20 -7.13 6.22 -2.37
N HIS A 21 -6.30 6.49 -3.39
CA HIS A 21 -5.30 5.53 -3.86
C HIS A 21 -4.24 5.25 -2.80
N PHE A 22 -3.89 6.23 -1.96
CA PHE A 22 -2.97 6.03 -0.86
C PHE A 22 -3.61 5.22 0.27
N ALA A 23 -4.89 5.45 0.57
CA ALA A 23 -5.63 4.60 1.51
C ALA A 23 -5.67 3.14 1.04
N ASP A 24 -5.99 2.90 -0.23
CA ASP A 24 -6.01 1.54 -0.81
C ASP A 24 -4.60 0.91 -0.80
N LEU A 25 -3.55 1.69 -1.07
CA LEU A 25 -2.16 1.21 -0.97
C LEU A 25 -1.81 0.78 0.45
N ILE A 26 -2.23 1.54 1.46
CA ILE A 26 -2.00 1.21 2.87
C ILE A 26 -2.72 -0.07 3.25
N ARG A 27 -3.99 -0.25 2.84
CA ARG A 27 -4.72 -1.49 3.07
C ARG A 27 -4.05 -2.69 2.42
N VAL A 28 -3.62 -2.57 1.16
CA VAL A 28 -2.84 -3.61 0.48
C VAL A 28 -1.53 -3.90 1.23
N ALA A 29 -0.83 -2.87 1.70
CA ALA A 29 0.39 -3.04 2.47
C ALA A 29 0.14 -3.77 3.80
N GLN A 30 -0.95 -3.44 4.51
CA GLN A 30 -1.39 -4.13 5.73
C GLN A 30 -1.70 -5.61 5.44
N LEU A 31 -2.40 -5.92 4.34
CA LEU A 31 -2.65 -7.30 3.90
C LEU A 31 -1.37 -8.06 3.56
N ILE A 32 -0.39 -7.39 2.94
CA ILE A 32 0.93 -8.00 2.65
C ILE A 32 1.71 -8.30 3.93
N TYR A 33 1.55 -7.46 4.95
CA TYR A 33 2.17 -7.66 6.25
C TYR A 33 1.48 -8.76 7.06
N ASP A 34 0.15 -8.74 7.10
CA ASP A 34 -0.67 -9.71 7.81
C ASP A 34 -1.87 -10.16 6.95
N PRO A 35 -1.67 -11.16 6.07
CA PRO A 35 -2.72 -11.66 5.18
C PRO A 35 -3.84 -12.40 5.93
N CYS A 36 -3.66 -12.66 7.23
CA CYS A 36 -4.65 -13.30 8.08
C CYS A 36 -5.56 -12.30 8.80
N GLY A 37 -5.28 -10.99 8.70
CA GLY A 37 -6.05 -9.95 9.37
C GLY A 37 -6.07 -10.10 10.90
N GLY A 38 -4.94 -10.47 11.51
CA GLY A 38 -4.79 -10.67 12.95
C GLY A 38 -5.23 -12.04 13.47
N ILE A 39 -5.74 -12.92 12.61
CA ILE A 39 -6.20 -14.26 13.01
C ILE A 39 -5.00 -15.21 13.14
N SER A 40 -4.49 -15.31 14.37
CA SER A 40 -3.30 -16.08 14.76
C SER A 40 -3.37 -17.60 14.51
N SER A 41 -4.53 -18.17 14.20
CA SER A 41 -4.71 -19.62 13.95
C SER A 41 -4.60 -20.02 12.47
N ARG A 42 -4.42 -19.06 11.54
CA ARG A 42 -4.29 -19.34 10.11
C ARG A 42 -2.90 -18.96 9.61
N ILE A 43 -2.30 -19.82 8.80
CA ILE A 43 -1.11 -19.51 8.01
C ILE A 43 -1.58 -19.35 6.56
N VAL A 44 -1.65 -18.13 6.08
CA VAL A 44 -1.95 -17.83 4.67
C VAL A 44 -0.66 -17.52 3.95
N GLN A 45 -0.26 -18.41 3.04
CA GLN A 45 0.84 -18.15 2.12
C GLN A 45 0.26 -17.63 0.82
N VAL A 46 0.58 -16.39 0.48
CA VAL A 46 0.11 -15.72 -0.75
C VAL A 46 1.28 -15.64 -1.71
N ASP A 47 1.09 -16.09 -2.95
CA ASP A 47 2.00 -15.77 -4.04
C ASP A 47 1.63 -14.39 -4.61
N TRP A 48 2.33 -13.36 -4.13
CA TRP A 48 2.10 -11.98 -4.54
C TRP A 48 2.48 -11.72 -6.01
N LEU A 49 3.23 -12.64 -6.64
CA LEU A 49 3.56 -12.54 -8.06
C LEU A 49 2.31 -12.71 -8.93
N ASP A 50 1.31 -13.47 -8.48
CA ASP A 50 0.01 -13.62 -9.17
C ASP A 50 -0.75 -12.30 -9.28
N PHE A 51 -0.47 -11.36 -8.36
CA PHE A 51 -0.98 -9.98 -8.37
C PHE A 51 -0.04 -9.00 -9.07
N GLY A 52 1.02 -9.49 -9.71
CA GLY A 52 2.04 -8.67 -10.38
C GLY A 52 2.97 -7.92 -9.40
N ILE A 53 3.07 -8.37 -8.16
CA ILE A 53 3.89 -7.74 -7.12
C ILE A 53 5.18 -8.55 -6.94
N SER A 54 6.28 -8.02 -7.47
CA SER A 54 7.61 -8.65 -7.30
C SER A 54 8.08 -8.63 -5.83
N GLU A 55 9.01 -9.52 -5.49
CA GLU A 55 9.55 -9.66 -4.13
C GLU A 55 10.09 -8.35 -3.53
N ASN A 56 10.78 -7.52 -4.34
CA ASN A 56 11.28 -6.21 -3.89
C ASN A 56 10.15 -5.26 -3.46
N ILE A 57 9.03 -5.31 -4.20
CA ILE A 57 7.85 -4.50 -3.93
C ILE A 57 7.14 -5.05 -2.69
N VAL A 58 6.97 -6.37 -2.59
CA VAL A 58 6.42 -7.04 -1.41
C VAL A 58 7.19 -6.67 -0.15
N GLU A 59 8.53 -6.69 -0.19
CA GLU A 59 9.36 -6.32 0.96
C GLU A 59 9.09 -4.88 1.40
N ASN A 60 9.07 -3.92 0.46
CA ASN A 60 8.80 -2.54 0.79
C ASN A 60 7.38 -2.31 1.32
N LEU A 61 6.38 -2.96 0.72
CA LEU A 61 4.99 -2.88 1.18
C LEU A 61 4.79 -3.58 2.53
N ARG A 62 5.50 -4.68 2.81
CA ARG A 62 5.47 -5.34 4.12
C ARG A 62 5.97 -4.42 5.23
N LEU A 63 7.05 -3.67 4.98
CA LEU A 63 7.56 -2.69 5.94
C LEU A 63 6.56 -1.54 6.16
N LEU A 64 5.95 -1.06 5.07
CA LEU A 64 4.93 -0.02 5.11
C LEU A 64 3.68 -0.48 5.90
N GLY A 65 3.19 -1.68 5.60
CA GLY A 65 2.05 -2.31 6.27
C GLY A 65 2.29 -2.52 7.76
N LYS A 66 3.48 -3.00 8.13
CA LYS A 66 3.88 -3.11 9.54
C LYS A 66 3.85 -1.76 10.26
N LYS A 67 4.40 -0.73 9.62
CA LYS A 67 4.46 0.62 10.20
C LYS A 67 3.06 1.18 10.44
N TYR A 68 2.15 0.96 9.49
CA TYR A 68 0.80 1.50 9.51
C TYR A 68 -0.26 0.48 9.94
N GLN A 69 0.12 -0.61 10.60
CA GLN A 69 -0.76 -1.75 10.86
C GLN A 69 -2.02 -1.41 11.69
N TYR A 70 -1.98 -0.34 12.47
CA TYR A 70 -3.10 0.12 13.32
C TYR A 70 -3.64 1.50 12.89
N GLU A 71 -3.16 2.05 11.78
CA GLU A 71 -3.59 3.37 11.32
C GLU A 71 -4.83 3.24 10.43
N LEU A 72 -5.83 4.09 10.72
CA LEU A 72 -7.00 4.33 9.87
C LEU A 72 -6.59 5.17 8.63
N PRO A 73 -7.41 5.26 7.57
CA PRO A 73 -7.00 5.74 6.24
C PRO A 73 -6.69 7.24 6.10
N HIS A 74 -6.36 7.92 7.20
CA HIS A 74 -6.07 9.36 7.26
C HIS A 74 -4.56 9.68 7.32
N ILE A 75 -3.73 8.81 6.74
CA ILE A 75 -2.28 9.04 6.66
C ILE A 75 -2.00 10.07 5.56
N ASP A 76 -1.07 11.00 5.83
CA ASP A 76 -0.63 12.00 4.86
C ASP A 76 0.00 11.31 3.63
N PRO A 77 -0.53 11.54 2.41
CA PRO A 77 0.03 11.01 1.17
C PRO A 77 1.52 11.33 0.96
N ASP A 78 1.99 12.49 1.40
CA ASP A 78 3.39 12.89 1.26
C ASP A 78 4.31 12.01 2.12
N LEU A 79 3.85 11.63 3.33
CA LEU A 79 4.58 10.72 4.22
C LEU A 79 4.65 9.31 3.63
N VAL A 80 3.52 8.80 3.14
CA VAL A 80 3.48 7.47 2.50
C VAL A 80 4.39 7.45 1.29
N TRP A 81 4.33 8.48 0.45
CA TRP A 81 5.15 8.57 -0.76
C TRP A 81 6.64 8.51 -0.46
N ASP A 82 7.11 9.20 0.59
CA ASP A 82 8.51 9.24 0.98
C ASP A 82 9.06 7.89 1.45
N GLU A 83 8.20 6.97 1.90
CA GLU A 83 8.60 5.62 2.35
C GLU A 83 8.65 4.58 1.22
N LEU A 84 8.11 4.92 0.05
CA LEU A 84 8.14 4.05 -1.11
C LEU A 84 9.50 4.12 -1.79
N LYS A 85 10.11 2.95 -2.02
CA LYS A 85 11.23 2.78 -2.94
C LYS A 85 10.79 3.17 -4.36
N PRO A 86 11.71 3.62 -5.24
CA PRO A 86 11.36 4.01 -6.62
C PRO A 86 10.58 2.95 -7.39
N GLU A 87 10.97 1.68 -7.27
CA GLU A 87 10.27 0.54 -7.91
C GLU A 87 8.82 0.42 -7.44
N THR A 88 8.58 0.54 -6.13
CA THR A 88 7.24 0.52 -5.53
C THR A 88 6.40 1.72 -5.97
N ARG A 89 7.00 2.91 -6.12
CA ARG A 89 6.31 4.10 -6.65
C ARG A 89 5.84 3.88 -8.08
N SER A 90 6.72 3.36 -8.94
CA SER A 90 6.38 3.04 -10.33
C SER A 90 5.26 2.00 -10.41
N TRP A 91 5.36 0.93 -9.61
CA TRP A 91 4.30 -0.07 -9.50
C TRP A 91 2.99 0.53 -9.01
N PHE A 92 3.02 1.34 -7.95
CA PHE A 92 1.84 1.99 -7.38
C PHE A 92 1.13 2.87 -8.42
N ILE A 93 1.87 3.71 -9.15
CA ILE A 93 1.30 4.56 -10.20
C ILE A 93 0.57 3.73 -11.27
N ALA A 94 1.13 2.58 -11.65
CA ALA A 94 0.59 1.69 -12.67
C ALA A 94 -0.65 0.91 -12.18
N HIS A 95 -0.72 0.59 -10.88
CA HIS A 95 -1.76 -0.29 -10.31
C HIS A 95 -2.80 0.44 -9.44
N LYS A 96 -2.65 1.76 -9.22
CA LYS A 96 -3.51 2.58 -8.33
C LYS A 96 -5.02 2.39 -8.52
N SER A 97 -5.48 2.10 -9.73
CA SER A 97 -6.91 1.96 -10.05
C SER A 97 -7.47 0.57 -9.77
N ILE A 98 -6.62 -0.39 -9.39
CA ILE A 98 -7.01 -1.80 -9.14
C ILE A 98 -6.58 -2.31 -7.77
N LEU A 99 -5.99 -1.47 -6.91
CA LEU A 99 -5.57 -1.88 -5.56
C LEU A 99 -6.70 -2.47 -4.73
N TRP A 100 -7.90 -1.89 -4.83
CA TRP A 100 -9.12 -2.40 -4.19
C TRP A 100 -9.46 -3.85 -4.56
N LYS A 101 -9.08 -4.34 -5.75
CA LYS A 101 -9.31 -5.74 -6.16
C LYS A 101 -8.43 -6.74 -5.40
N ILE A 102 -7.25 -6.29 -4.96
CA ILE A 102 -6.38 -7.09 -4.11
C ILE A 102 -7.09 -7.27 -2.77
N GLU A 103 -7.68 -6.22 -2.21
CA GLU A 103 -8.45 -6.28 -0.96
C GLU A 103 -9.62 -7.28 -1.06
N GLU A 104 -10.37 -7.27 -2.16
CA GLU A 104 -11.47 -8.22 -2.39
C GLU A 104 -11.04 -9.70 -2.43
N SER A 105 -9.75 -9.97 -2.65
CA SER A 105 -9.21 -11.33 -2.67
C SER A 105 -8.97 -11.90 -1.27
N PHE A 106 -9.10 -11.06 -0.23
CA PHE A 106 -8.91 -11.43 1.16
C PHE A 106 -10.22 -11.29 1.95
N PRO A 107 -10.44 -12.10 3.00
CA PRO A 107 -11.55 -11.88 3.90
C PRO A 107 -11.47 -10.45 4.46
N ALA A 108 -12.61 -9.77 4.55
CA ALA A 108 -12.66 -8.45 5.19
C ALA A 108 -12.04 -8.56 6.59
N LEU A 109 -11.17 -7.61 6.94
CA LEU A 109 -10.84 -7.34 8.33
C LEU A 109 -12.16 -6.89 8.97
N ASP A 110 -12.85 -7.78 9.69
CA ASP A 110 -14.00 -7.39 10.52
C ASP A 110 -13.48 -6.33 11.51
N GLU A 111 -13.89 -5.08 11.31
CA GLU A 111 -13.81 -4.03 12.33
C GLU A 111 -14.92 -4.34 13.35
N ASP A 112 -14.57 -5.11 14.39
CA ASP A 112 -15.37 -5.20 15.63
C ASP A 112 -15.17 -3.94 16.50
#